data_AF-A0A562K6C6-F1
#
_entry.id   AF-A0A562K6C6-F1
#
_cell.length_a   1.000
_cell.length_b   1.000
_cell.length_c   1.000
_cell.angle_alpha   90.00
_cell.angle_beta   90.00
_cell.angle_gamma   90.00
#
_symmetry.space_group_name_H-M   'P 1'
#
loop_
_entity.id
_entity.type
_entity.pdbx_description
1 polymer ?
#
loop_
_entity_poly.entity_id
_entity_poly.type
_entity_poly.pdbx_seq_one_letter_code
_entity_poly.pdbx_strand_id
1 'polypeptide(L)'
;MIVYHGSIRKLEEFTKETVVQNLSNGIDTIGFWFTSEVNAAKPFAIGTETVIEKSETEFWEDGEPKVVQYDRPVRGFIYKIYMDEPNLKEYESYDMFMQERDKYCDYLGTKKRNLTWKDKAILLNKEEANAAFRNDLMSQGYDGFLITNTKLHNAVTDFYCIFSGDILQIADMMPVDEQ
;
A
#
# COMPACT_ATOMS: atom_id res chain seq x y z
N MET A 1 3.05 -12.97 -15.95
CA MET A 1 4.08 -12.74 -14.90
C MET A 1 3.52 -13.06 -13.52
N ILE A 2 4.38 -13.28 -12.52
CA ILE A 2 3.97 -13.58 -11.12
C ILE A 2 4.43 -12.44 -10.21
N VAL A 3 3.53 -11.94 -9.37
CA VAL A 3 3.82 -10.92 -8.35
C VAL A 3 3.13 -11.27 -7.03
N TYR A 4 3.48 -10.56 -5.95
CA TYR A 4 2.99 -10.85 -4.60
C TYR A 4 2.32 -9.63 -3.97
N HIS A 5 1.20 -9.86 -3.29
CA HIS A 5 0.47 -8.85 -2.54
C HIS A 5 0.33 -9.29 -1.09
N GLY A 6 0.59 -8.39 -0.14
CA GLY A 6 0.32 -8.64 1.27
C GLY A 6 -0.93 -7.88 1.73
N SER A 7 -1.83 -8.54 2.43
CA SER A 7 -3.01 -7.90 3.02
C SER A 7 -3.35 -8.53 4.37
N ILE A 8 -3.77 -7.70 5.32
CA ILE A 8 -4.28 -8.16 6.62
C ILE A 8 -5.61 -8.89 6.46
N ARG A 9 -6.41 -8.47 5.47
CA ARG A 9 -7.76 -9.02 5.24
C ARG A 9 -7.70 -10.16 4.24
N LYS A 10 -8.64 -11.09 4.39
CA LYS A 10 -8.90 -12.08 3.34
C LYS A 10 -9.54 -11.38 2.14
N LEU A 11 -8.98 -11.59 0.96
CA LEU A 11 -9.45 -11.04 -0.31
C LEU A 11 -10.02 -12.18 -1.14
N GLU A 12 -11.24 -11.97 -1.65
CA GLU A 12 -11.83 -12.85 -2.66
C GLU A 12 -11.51 -12.35 -4.07
N GLU A 13 -11.44 -11.02 -4.22
CA GLU A 13 -11.10 -10.32 -5.46
C GLU A 13 -10.44 -8.97 -5.15
N PHE A 14 -9.78 -8.37 -6.16
CA PHE A 14 -9.21 -7.02 -6.05
C PHE A 14 -10.27 -5.97 -6.37
N THR A 15 -10.81 -5.33 -5.33
CA THR A 15 -11.71 -4.17 -5.47
C THR A 15 -10.96 -2.87 -5.23
N LYS A 16 -11.51 -1.71 -5.61
CA LYS A 16 -10.90 -0.39 -5.35
C LYS A 16 -10.57 -0.11 -3.86
N GLU A 17 -11.16 -0.87 -2.94
CA GLU A 17 -10.88 -0.80 -1.50
C GLU A 17 -9.64 -1.60 -1.08
N THR A 18 -9.04 -2.35 -2.01
CA THR A 18 -7.82 -3.14 -1.79
C THR A 18 -6.63 -2.20 -1.74
N VAL A 19 -6.41 -1.62 -0.57
CA VAL A 19 -5.31 -0.71 -0.29
C VAL A 19 -4.21 -1.48 0.44
N VAL A 20 -2.96 -1.26 0.05
CA VAL A 20 -1.80 -1.77 0.76
C VAL A 20 -1.52 -0.87 1.96
N GLN A 21 -1.47 -1.46 3.16
CA GLN A 21 -1.10 -0.73 4.36
C GLN A 21 0.37 -0.31 4.33
N ASN A 22 0.76 0.65 5.17
CA ASN A 22 2.17 1.04 5.36
C ASN A 22 2.87 1.61 4.11
N LEU A 23 2.13 2.00 3.06
CA LEU A 23 2.67 2.76 1.94
C LEU A 23 2.86 4.22 2.32
N SER A 24 4.08 4.73 2.14
CA SER A 24 4.44 6.11 2.45
C SER A 24 4.05 7.08 1.32
N ASN A 25 4.14 8.37 1.60
CA ASN A 25 3.95 9.46 0.62
C ASN A 25 2.57 9.53 -0.04
N GLY A 26 1.57 8.83 0.52
CA GLY A 26 0.18 8.88 0.06
C GLY A 26 -0.03 8.30 -1.33
N ILE A 27 0.76 7.31 -1.74
CA ILE A 27 0.65 6.65 -3.06
C ILE A 27 -0.30 5.45 -3.08
N ASP A 28 -0.84 5.10 -1.92
CA ASP A 28 -1.66 3.92 -1.65
C ASP A 28 -2.99 3.90 -2.43
N THR A 29 -3.47 5.05 -2.91
CA THR A 29 -4.71 5.15 -3.70
C THR A 29 -4.50 5.20 -5.21
N ILE A 30 -3.25 5.08 -5.70
CA ILE A 30 -2.97 5.10 -7.16
C ILE A 30 -3.53 3.85 -7.85
N GLY A 31 -3.37 2.69 -7.23
CA GLY A 31 -3.78 1.40 -7.78
C GLY A 31 -3.44 0.25 -6.84
N PHE A 32 -3.45 -0.97 -7.39
CA PHE A 32 -3.07 -2.18 -6.68
C PHE A 32 -1.56 -2.35 -6.67
N TRP A 33 -0.99 -2.57 -5.48
CA TRP A 33 0.45 -2.65 -5.30
C TRP A 33 0.92 -4.09 -5.08
N PHE A 34 2.01 -4.44 -5.75
CA PHE A 34 2.63 -5.77 -5.71
C PHE A 34 4.14 -5.70 -5.70
N THR A 35 4.78 -6.76 -5.18
CA THR A 35 6.24 -6.94 -5.20
C THR A 35 6.62 -8.12 -6.09
N SER A 36 7.81 -8.10 -6.69
CA SER A 36 8.38 -9.30 -7.35
C SER A 36 8.78 -10.39 -6.35
N GLU A 37 9.02 -10.03 -5.09
CA GLU A 37 9.52 -10.93 -4.05
C GLU A 37 8.48 -11.18 -2.95
N VAL A 38 8.26 -12.46 -2.60
CA VAL A 38 7.29 -12.88 -1.57
C VAL A 38 7.63 -12.31 -0.19
N ASN A 39 8.93 -12.23 0.16
CA ASN A 39 9.36 -11.71 1.45
C ASN A 39 9.14 -10.20 1.57
N ALA A 40 9.16 -9.47 0.45
CA ALA A 40 8.87 -8.06 0.42
C ALA A 40 7.37 -7.75 0.58
N ALA A 41 6.48 -8.72 0.30
CA ALA A 41 5.04 -8.59 0.53
C ALA A 41 4.64 -8.78 2.00
N LYS A 42 5.45 -9.51 2.80
CA LYS A 42 5.15 -9.83 4.21
C LYS A 42 4.81 -8.61 5.08
N PRO A 43 5.55 -7.49 5.06
CA PRO A 43 5.27 -6.34 5.90
C PRO A 43 3.89 -5.70 5.66
N PHE A 44 3.30 -5.94 4.48
CA PHE A 44 1.97 -5.44 4.12
C PHE A 44 0.83 -6.33 4.62
N ALA A 45 1.14 -7.58 4.99
CA ALA A 45 0.22 -8.53 5.58
C ALA A 45 0.26 -8.53 7.12
N ILE A 46 0.97 -7.58 7.73
CA ILE A 46 1.09 -7.45 9.18
C ILE A 46 0.64 -6.04 9.59
N GLY A 47 -0.22 -5.95 10.60
CA GLY A 47 -0.58 -4.68 11.21
C GLY A 47 -1.18 -4.88 12.59
N THR A 48 -1.98 -3.93 13.03
CA THR A 48 -2.60 -3.94 14.36
C THR A 48 -4.10 -3.68 14.26
N GLU A 49 -4.86 -4.32 15.14
CA GLU A 49 -6.27 -3.99 15.38
C GLU A 49 -6.42 -3.45 16.80
N THR A 50 -7.17 -2.38 16.96
CA THR A 50 -7.52 -1.86 18.28
C THR A 50 -8.67 -2.68 18.84
N VAL A 51 -8.41 -3.38 19.94
CA VAL A 51 -9.41 -4.15 20.69
C VAL A 51 -9.92 -3.28 21.83
N ILE A 52 -11.25 -3.21 21.97
CA ILE A 52 -11.92 -2.55 23.08
C ILE A 52 -12.75 -3.62 23.79
N GLU A 53 -12.35 -4.01 24.99
CA GLU A 53 -13.02 -5.08 25.74
C GLU A 53 -13.12 -4.76 27.24
N LYS A 54 -13.99 -5.49 27.92
CA LYS A 54 -14.11 -5.42 29.36
C LYS A 54 -12.93 -6.18 29.98
N SER A 55 -12.20 -5.51 30.87
CA SER A 55 -11.06 -6.09 31.58
C SER A 55 -11.52 -7.23 32.48
N GLU A 56 -10.82 -8.35 32.41
CA GLU A 56 -11.04 -9.47 33.33
C GLU A 56 -10.36 -9.26 34.69
N THR A 57 -9.48 -8.26 34.79
CA THR A 57 -8.59 -8.05 35.95
C THR A 57 -8.73 -6.68 36.60
N GLU A 58 -9.34 -5.71 35.90
CA GLU A 58 -9.56 -4.36 36.41
C GLU A 58 -11.04 -4.02 36.52
N PHE A 59 -11.45 -3.54 37.69
CA PHE A 59 -12.84 -3.17 38.00
C PHE A 59 -12.91 -1.73 38.51
N TRP A 60 -14.04 -1.07 38.27
CA TRP A 60 -14.40 0.19 38.91
C TRP A 60 -14.78 -0.04 40.38
N GLU A 61 -14.89 1.05 41.17
CA GLU A 61 -15.24 0.96 42.59
C GLU A 61 -16.64 0.38 42.86
N ASP A 62 -17.52 0.43 41.85
CA ASP A 62 -18.86 -0.17 41.88
C ASP A 62 -18.88 -1.67 41.52
N GLY A 63 -17.72 -2.25 41.20
CA GLY A 63 -17.56 -3.65 40.82
C GLY A 63 -17.80 -3.94 39.33
N GLU A 64 -18.08 -2.94 38.49
CA GLU A 64 -18.17 -3.14 37.04
C GLU A 64 -16.77 -3.28 36.41
N PRO A 65 -16.58 -4.20 35.44
CA PRO A 65 -15.32 -4.32 34.72
C PRO A 65 -14.96 -3.02 33.99
N LYS A 66 -13.70 -2.58 34.08
CA LYS A 66 -13.21 -1.45 33.30
C LYS A 66 -13.18 -1.79 31.82
N VAL A 67 -13.34 -0.79 30.96
CA VAL A 67 -13.10 -0.93 29.53
C VAL A 67 -11.63 -0.66 29.26
N VAL A 68 -10.92 -1.64 28.70
CA VAL A 68 -9.52 -1.52 28.28
C VAL A 68 -9.45 -1.44 26.76
N GLN A 69 -8.51 -0.62 26.29
CA GLN A 69 -8.20 -0.46 24.88
C GLN A 69 -6.72 -0.78 24.68
N TYR A 70 -6.43 -1.74 23.81
CA TYR A 70 -5.06 -2.08 23.44
C TYR A 70 -4.98 -2.50 21.96
N ASP A 71 -3.78 -2.36 21.39
CA ASP A 71 -3.53 -2.79 20.02
C ASP A 71 -3.01 -4.22 19.99
N ARG A 72 -3.71 -5.10 19.27
CA ARG A 72 -3.32 -6.50 19.05
C ARG A 72 -2.68 -6.65 17.68
N PRO A 73 -1.56 -7.38 17.54
CA PRO A 73 -1.00 -7.68 16.23
C PRO A 73 -1.93 -8.61 15.43
N VAL A 74 -2.22 -8.24 14.19
CA VAL A 74 -2.98 -9.05 13.23
C VAL A 74 -2.06 -9.48 12.09
N ARG A 75 -2.09 -10.77 11.81
CA ARG A 75 -1.40 -11.39 10.68
C ARG A 75 -2.42 -11.80 9.64
N GLY A 76 -2.18 -11.39 8.40
CA GLY A 76 -3.04 -11.70 7.27
C GLY A 76 -2.40 -12.71 6.32
N PHE A 77 -2.50 -12.40 5.04
CA PHE A 77 -2.23 -13.32 3.94
C PHE A 77 -1.32 -12.67 2.90
N ILE A 78 -0.48 -13.51 2.29
CA ILE A 78 0.26 -13.19 1.08
C ILE A 78 -0.41 -13.88 -0.09
N TYR A 79 -0.74 -13.11 -1.12
CA TYR A 79 -1.36 -13.59 -2.34
C TYR A 79 -0.31 -13.66 -3.44
N LYS A 80 -0.26 -14.80 -4.12
CA LYS A 80 0.48 -14.97 -5.36
C LYS A 80 -0.44 -14.65 -6.51
N ILE A 81 -0.10 -13.64 -7.29
CA ILE A 81 -0.94 -13.13 -8.37
C ILE A 81 -0.28 -13.43 -9.70
N TYR A 82 -1.06 -13.99 -10.62
CA TYR A 82 -0.71 -14.05 -12.03
C TYR A 82 -1.28 -12.81 -12.73
N MET A 83 -0.45 -12.16 -13.53
CA MET A 83 -0.86 -11.04 -14.39
C MET A 83 -0.48 -11.35 -15.83
N ASP A 84 -1.40 -11.15 -16.75
CA ASP A 84 -1.16 -11.37 -18.17
C ASP A 84 -0.57 -10.11 -18.81
N GLU A 85 0.63 -10.24 -19.36
CA GLU A 85 1.46 -9.23 -20.04
C GLU A 85 0.99 -7.76 -19.96
N PRO A 86 1.07 -7.09 -18.78
CA PRO A 86 0.60 -5.71 -18.65
C PRO A 86 1.55 -4.73 -19.36
N ASN A 87 0.99 -3.70 -19.99
CA ASN A 87 1.80 -2.60 -20.53
C ASN A 87 2.17 -1.63 -19.40
N LEU A 88 3.41 -1.74 -18.89
CA LEU A 88 3.86 -0.97 -17.74
C LEU A 88 4.83 0.14 -18.14
N LYS A 89 4.64 1.32 -17.55
CA LYS A 89 5.68 2.34 -17.56
C LYS A 89 6.79 1.97 -16.59
N GLU A 90 8.03 1.94 -17.06
CA GLU A 90 9.18 1.59 -16.23
C GLU A 90 9.85 2.83 -15.62
N TYR A 91 10.14 2.75 -14.33
CA TYR A 91 10.92 3.72 -13.57
C TYR A 91 12.14 3.01 -12.99
N GLU A 92 13.33 3.52 -13.30
CA GLU A 92 14.60 2.97 -12.79
C GLU A 92 14.80 3.23 -11.29
N SER A 93 14.03 4.16 -10.72
CA SER A 93 14.09 4.48 -9.29
C SER A 93 12.78 5.08 -8.78
N TYR A 94 12.56 4.93 -7.47
CA TYR A 94 11.46 5.57 -6.76
C TYR A 94 11.50 7.10 -6.89
N ASP A 95 12.69 7.68 -6.97
CA ASP A 95 12.88 9.12 -7.16
C ASP A 95 12.31 9.62 -8.50
N MET A 96 12.52 8.88 -9.59
CA MET A 96 11.98 9.23 -10.91
C MET A 96 10.46 9.16 -10.94
N PHE A 97 9.90 8.08 -10.38
CA PHE A 97 8.45 7.95 -10.21
C PHE A 97 7.87 9.15 -9.46
N MET A 98 8.46 9.49 -8.30
CA MET A 98 7.95 10.58 -7.49
C MET A 98 8.14 11.95 -8.13
N GLN A 99 9.21 12.19 -8.89
CA GLN A 99 9.39 13.44 -9.64
C GLN A 99 8.31 13.65 -10.71
N GLU A 100 7.85 12.56 -11.34
CA GLU A 100 6.76 12.64 -12.30
C GLU A 100 5.42 12.85 -11.61
N ARG A 101 5.16 12.12 -10.52
CA ARG A 101 3.95 12.26 -9.70
C ARG A 101 3.84 13.66 -9.07
N ASP A 102 4.94 14.23 -8.60
CA ASP A 102 4.97 15.55 -7.92
C ASP A 102 4.38 16.68 -8.78
N LYS A 103 4.33 16.53 -10.11
CA LYS A 103 3.68 17.49 -11.03
C LYS A 103 2.18 17.66 -10.76
N TYR A 104 1.54 16.67 -10.13
CA TYR A 104 0.11 16.66 -9.80
C TYR A 104 -0.14 16.97 -8.31
N CYS A 105 0.90 17.02 -7.49
CA CYS A 105 0.80 17.14 -6.04
C CYS A 105 0.82 18.60 -5.56
N ASP A 106 -0.15 18.94 -4.72
CA ASP A 106 -0.19 20.21 -4.00
C ASP A 106 0.30 20.01 -2.56
N TYR A 107 1.51 20.50 -2.30
CA TYR A 107 2.16 20.40 -0.99
C TYR A 107 2.01 21.68 -0.18
N LEU A 108 1.59 21.54 1.09
CA LEU A 108 1.60 22.60 2.09
C LEU A 108 2.86 22.51 2.96
N GLY A 109 3.62 23.60 3.02
CA GLY A 109 4.83 23.71 3.84
C GLY A 109 5.31 25.15 3.94
N THR A 110 6.24 25.42 4.87
CA THR A 110 6.71 26.79 5.11
C THR A 110 7.86 27.19 4.18
N LYS A 111 7.76 28.41 3.62
CA LYS A 111 8.81 29.23 2.98
C LYS A 111 9.42 28.79 1.64
N LYS A 112 9.23 27.56 1.14
CA LYS A 112 9.74 27.14 -0.19
C LYS A 112 8.62 27.18 -1.23
N ARG A 113 8.87 27.78 -2.41
CA ARG A 113 7.89 27.89 -3.51
C ARG A 113 7.63 26.55 -4.23
N ASN A 114 8.64 25.68 -4.31
CA ASN A 114 8.55 24.38 -4.99
C ASN A 114 8.87 23.28 -3.97
N LEU A 115 7.82 22.83 -3.28
CA LEU A 115 7.90 21.70 -2.36
C LEU A 115 7.79 20.39 -3.15
N THR A 116 8.50 19.38 -2.67
CA THR A 116 8.52 18.03 -3.22
C THR A 116 8.25 17.03 -2.11
N TRP A 117 7.98 15.77 -2.46
CA TRP A 117 7.84 14.69 -1.48
C TRP A 117 9.04 14.57 -0.51
N LYS A 118 10.26 14.94 -0.96
CA LYS A 118 11.47 14.92 -0.12
C LYS A 118 11.45 15.95 1.00
N ASP A 119 10.67 17.03 0.84
CA ASP A 119 10.58 18.12 1.82
C ASP A 119 9.69 17.74 3.02
N LYS A 120 9.10 16.53 3.04
CA LYS A 120 8.19 16.04 4.10
C LYS A 120 7.03 17.01 4.38
N ALA A 121 6.59 17.72 3.34
CA ALA A 121 5.46 18.62 3.36
C ALA A 121 4.13 17.84 3.43
N ILE A 122 3.05 18.52 3.85
CA ILE A 122 1.72 17.91 3.93
C ILE A 122 1.12 17.91 2.52
N LEU A 123 0.84 16.73 1.96
CA LEU A 123 0.13 16.61 0.68
C LEU A 123 -1.36 16.92 0.88
N LEU A 124 -1.87 17.93 0.19
CA LEU A 124 -3.25 18.43 0.35
C LEU A 124 -4.28 17.71 -0.53
N ASN A 125 -3.87 17.30 -1.73
CA ASN A 125 -4.75 16.82 -2.80
C ASN A 125 -4.45 15.35 -3.16
N LYS A 126 -4.24 14.49 -2.16
CA LYS A 126 -3.75 13.11 -2.36
C LYS A 126 -4.57 12.34 -3.40
N GLU A 127 -5.89 12.36 -3.26
CA GLU A 127 -6.79 11.57 -4.12
C GLU A 127 -6.83 12.14 -5.53
N GLU A 128 -6.92 13.46 -5.67
CA GLU A 128 -6.95 14.15 -6.95
C GLU A 128 -5.62 14.00 -7.70
N ALA A 129 -4.49 14.15 -7.01
CA ALA A 129 -3.15 14.00 -7.57
C ALA A 129 -2.93 12.58 -8.09
N ASN A 130 -3.29 11.57 -7.30
CA ASN A 130 -3.16 10.17 -7.67
C ASN A 130 -4.08 9.79 -8.84
N ALA A 131 -5.32 10.30 -8.85
CA ALA A 131 -6.24 10.09 -9.96
C ALA A 131 -5.76 10.78 -11.24
N ALA A 132 -5.26 12.01 -11.16
CA ALA A 132 -4.72 12.73 -12.32
C ALA A 132 -3.49 12.03 -12.90
N PHE A 133 -2.54 11.64 -12.04
CA PHE A 133 -1.34 10.88 -12.46
C PHE A 133 -1.71 9.54 -13.11
N ARG A 134 -2.61 8.77 -12.49
CA ARG A 134 -3.13 7.53 -13.06
C ARG A 134 -3.78 7.75 -14.42
N ASN A 135 -4.67 8.74 -14.54
CA ASN A 135 -5.38 9.02 -15.77
C ASN A 135 -4.44 9.45 -16.91
N ASP A 136 -3.40 10.21 -16.58
CA ASP A 136 -2.35 10.59 -17.52
C ASP A 136 -1.62 9.36 -18.09
N LEU A 137 -1.21 8.42 -17.24
CA LEU A 137 -0.57 7.18 -17.67
C LEU A 137 -1.52 6.27 -18.47
N MET A 138 -2.77 6.14 -18.03
CA MET A 138 -3.80 5.40 -18.78
C MET A 138 -4.04 6.02 -20.16
N SER A 139 -4.02 7.35 -20.29
CA SER A 139 -4.18 8.03 -21.57
C SER A 139 -3.02 7.77 -22.55
N GLN A 140 -1.84 7.41 -22.02
CA GLN A 140 -0.67 6.97 -22.80
C GLN A 140 -0.72 5.47 -23.13
N GLY A 141 -1.74 4.75 -22.65
CA GLY A 141 -1.95 3.32 -22.92
C GLY A 141 -1.28 2.38 -21.91
N TYR A 142 -0.86 2.88 -20.75
CA TYR A 142 -0.28 2.04 -19.69
C TYR A 142 -1.35 1.47 -18.75
N ASP A 143 -1.22 0.19 -18.42
CA ASP A 143 -2.07 -0.53 -17.46
C ASP A 143 -1.61 -0.31 -16.00
N GLY A 144 -0.41 0.24 -15.85
CA GLY A 144 0.25 0.45 -14.58
C GLY A 144 1.68 0.96 -14.76
N PHE A 145 2.47 0.84 -13.70
CA PHE A 145 3.90 1.12 -13.75
C PHE A 145 4.71 0.17 -12.87
N LEU A 146 5.99 0.11 -13.18
CA LEU A 146 7.00 -0.69 -12.50
C LEU A 146 8.10 0.23 -11.97
N ILE A 147 8.44 0.12 -10.69
CA ILE A 147 9.61 0.76 -10.09
C ILE A 147 10.62 -0.32 -9.77
N THR A 148 11.71 -0.36 -10.54
CA THR A 148 12.74 -1.38 -10.37
C THR A 148 13.65 -1.07 -9.18
N ASN A 149 14.25 -2.12 -8.60
CA ASN A 149 15.25 -2.00 -7.53
C ASN A 149 14.79 -1.16 -6.32
N THR A 150 13.51 -1.24 -5.96
CA THR A 150 12.94 -0.48 -4.85
C THR A 150 13.39 -1.09 -3.53
N LYS A 151 13.94 -0.26 -2.64
CA LYS A 151 14.23 -0.63 -1.25
C LYS A 151 12.95 -0.50 -0.42
N LEU A 152 12.25 -1.62 -0.24
CA LEU A 152 11.04 -1.71 0.56
C LEU A 152 11.34 -2.47 1.84
N HIS A 153 11.18 -1.78 2.98
CA HIS A 153 11.53 -2.29 4.29
C HIS A 153 12.99 -2.81 4.32
N ASN A 154 13.19 -4.13 4.39
CA ASN A 154 14.50 -4.78 4.43
C ASN A 154 14.82 -5.58 3.16
N ALA A 155 14.06 -5.39 2.08
CA ALA A 155 14.22 -6.10 0.82
C ALA A 155 14.43 -5.14 -0.35
N VAL A 156 15.21 -5.59 -1.34
CA VAL A 156 15.24 -4.98 -2.68
C VAL A 156 14.28 -5.80 -3.53
N THR A 157 13.27 -5.16 -4.10
CA THR A 157 12.28 -5.81 -4.95
C THR A 157 11.82 -4.84 -6.02
N ASP A 158 11.27 -5.35 -7.09
CA ASP A 158 10.55 -4.53 -8.05
C ASP A 158 9.14 -4.30 -7.54
N PHE A 159 8.67 -3.08 -7.70
CA PHE A 159 7.40 -2.64 -7.15
C PHE A 159 6.44 -2.26 -8.26
N TYR A 160 5.33 -2.98 -8.34
CA TYR A 160 4.33 -2.87 -9.39
C TYR A 160 3.12 -2.13 -8.85
N CYS A 161 2.59 -1.19 -9.64
CA CYS A 161 1.30 -0.56 -9.38
C CYS A 161 0.41 -0.78 -10.60
N ILE A 162 -0.71 -1.48 -10.43
CA ILE A 162 -1.66 -1.83 -11.49
C ILE A 162 -2.97 -1.07 -11.29
N PHE A 163 -3.50 -0.48 -12.34
CA PHE A 163 -4.67 0.41 -12.23
C PHE A 163 -6.02 -0.32 -12.20
N SER A 164 -6.11 -1.53 -12.77
CA SER A 164 -7.34 -2.33 -12.80
C SER A 164 -7.14 -3.74 -12.25
N GLY A 165 -8.21 -4.31 -11.71
CA GLY A 165 -8.25 -5.68 -11.21
C GLY A 165 -8.46 -6.71 -12.32
N ASP A 166 -8.89 -6.27 -13.50
CA ASP A 166 -9.34 -7.16 -14.59
C ASP A 166 -8.24 -8.10 -15.11
N ILE A 167 -6.98 -7.69 -14.95
CA ILE A 167 -5.81 -8.46 -15.39
C ILE A 167 -5.15 -9.26 -14.25
N LEU A 168 -5.75 -9.26 -13.06
CA LEU A 168 -5.21 -9.87 -11.86
C LEU A 168 -5.92 -11.18 -11.54
N GLN A 169 -5.17 -12.28 -11.50
CA GLN A 169 -5.69 -13.57 -11.08
C GLN A 169 -4.97 -14.04 -9.81
N ILE A 170 -5.72 -14.23 -8.72
CA ILE A 170 -5.19 -14.87 -7.50
C ILE A 170 -4.91 -16.34 -7.84
N ALA A 171 -3.62 -16.71 -7.86
CA ALA A 171 -3.17 -18.07 -8.13
C ALA A 171 -3.01 -18.88 -6.85
N ASP A 172 -2.62 -18.25 -5.74
CA ASP A 172 -2.43 -18.89 -4.44
C ASP A 172 -2.55 -17.88 -3.29
N MET A 173 -2.82 -18.38 -2.09
CA MET A 173 -2.95 -17.59 -0.86
C MET A 173 -2.25 -18.33 0.30
N MET A 174 -1.30 -17.66 0.95
CA MET A 174 -0.53 -18.19 2.06
C MET A 174 -0.77 -17.36 3.32
N PRO A 175 -1.17 -17.95 4.46
CA PRO A 175 -1.20 -17.22 5.73
C PRO A 175 0.23 -16.84 6.15
N VAL A 176 0.39 -15.71 6.82
CA VAL A 176 1.68 -15.32 7.41
C VAL A 176 1.89 -16.10 8.72
N ASP A 177 2.92 -16.95 8.75
CA ASP A 177 3.24 -17.82 9.90
C ASP A 177 3.50 -17.05 11.22
N GLU A 178 3.26 -17.74 12.33
CA GLU A 178 3.76 -17.34 13.64
C GLU A 178 5.26 -17.69 13.76
N GLN A 179 6.13 -16.69 13.68
CA GLN A 179 7.48 -16.81 14.22
C GLN A 179 7.44 -16.72 15.74
#